data_AF-W2TDB5-F1
#
_entry.id   AF-W2TDB5-F1
#
_cell.length_a   1.000
_cell.length_b   1.000
_cell.length_c   1.000
_cell.angle_alpha   90.00
_cell.angle_beta   90.00
_cell.angle_gamma   90.00
#
_symmetry.space_group_name_H-M   'P 1'
#
loop_
_entity.id
_entity.type
_entity.pdbx_description
1 polymer ?
#
loop_
_entity_poly.entity_id
_entity_poly.type
_entity_poly.pdbx_seq_one_letter_code
_entity_poly.pdbx_strand_id
1 'polypeptide(L)'
;MVANEAESSLKEDQKHLMRHFKQALTDYSDHIGEITAKLISVIDHHTINCLNNWEVTSSVPSPSFQQICRQMQKFHNGLAGIFPDEQIKSLFDTVHEHFKGNLKLHLAKIGISPHDSLKYGFVSQDYAFYAQSLKAMSSCNDLYVESLNDVIYGR
;
A
#
# COMPACT_ATOMS: atom_id res chain seq x y z
N MET A 1 -5.37 8.82 -27.76
CA MET A 1 -6.44 8.90 -28.77
C MET A 1 -7.34 10.09 -28.52
N VAL A 2 -8.03 10.19 -27.37
CA VAL A 2 -9.01 11.27 -27.07
C VAL A 2 -8.44 12.69 -27.14
N ALA A 3 -7.23 12.94 -26.62
CA ALA A 3 -6.63 14.29 -26.65
C ALA A 3 -6.32 14.78 -28.09
N ASN A 4 -5.87 13.88 -28.96
CA ASN A 4 -5.55 14.21 -30.35
C ASN A 4 -6.82 14.43 -31.18
N GLU A 5 -7.87 13.65 -30.92
CA GLU A 5 -9.18 13.85 -31.55
C GLU A 5 -9.82 15.17 -31.11
N ALA A 6 -9.75 15.50 -29.82
CA ALA A 6 -10.21 16.78 -29.28
C ALA A 6 -9.44 17.97 -29.88
N GLU A 7 -8.12 17.86 -29.99
CA GLU A 7 -7.27 18.90 -30.59
C GLU A 7 -7.54 19.07 -32.09
N SER A 8 -7.84 17.97 -32.82
CA SER A 8 -8.21 18.01 -34.23
C SER A 8 -9.62 18.57 -34.50
N SER A 9 -10.49 18.58 -33.49
CA SER A 9 -11.86 19.07 -33.59
C SER A 9 -11.99 20.57 -33.32
N LEU A 10 -10.92 21.22 -32.83
CA LEU A 10 -10.89 22.65 -32.54
C LEU A 10 -10.51 23.48 -33.77
N LYS A 11 -11.11 24.67 -33.86
CA LYS A 11 -10.71 25.68 -34.86
C LYS A 11 -9.31 26.21 -34.53
N GLU A 12 -8.59 26.72 -35.54
CA GLU A 12 -7.21 27.19 -35.36
C GLU A 12 -7.04 28.28 -34.30
N ASP A 13 -7.98 29.22 -34.25
CA ASP A 13 -8.03 30.28 -33.24
C ASP A 13 -8.29 29.75 -31.82
N GLN A 14 -8.83 28.53 -31.69
CA GLN A 14 -9.16 27.89 -30.42
C GLN A 14 -8.09 26.93 -29.92
N LYS A 15 -7.08 26.57 -30.73
CA LYS A 15 -6.05 25.59 -30.33
C LYS A 15 -5.25 26.01 -29.10
N HIS A 16 -5.08 27.32 -28.87
CA HIS A 16 -4.41 27.81 -27.66
C HIS A 16 -5.11 27.38 -26.35
N LEU A 17 -6.42 27.11 -26.39
CA LEU A 17 -7.19 26.62 -25.24
C LEU A 17 -6.74 25.22 -24.78
N MET A 18 -6.17 24.41 -25.67
CA MET A 18 -5.64 23.09 -25.32
C MET A 18 -4.55 23.16 -24.26
N ARG A 19 -3.77 24.24 -24.22
CA ARG A 19 -2.77 24.44 -23.16
C ARG A 19 -3.42 24.55 -21.77
N HIS A 20 -4.58 25.19 -21.67
CA HIS A 20 -5.30 25.33 -20.40
C HIS A 20 -5.87 24.00 -19.92
N PHE A 21 -6.42 23.19 -20.83
CA PHE A 21 -6.88 21.83 -20.49
C PHE A 21 -5.71 20.92 -20.09
N LYS A 22 -4.59 20.97 -20.82
CA LYS A 22 -3.38 20.22 -20.47
C LYS A 22 -2.88 20.62 -19.08
N GLN A 23 -2.79 21.91 -18.79
CA GLN A 23 -2.39 22.40 -17.47
C GLN A 23 -3.34 21.93 -16.37
N ALA A 24 -4.66 22.08 -16.56
CA ALA A 24 -5.64 21.65 -15.57
C ALA A 24 -5.57 20.14 -15.28
N LEU A 25 -5.30 19.32 -16.29
CA LEU A 25 -5.10 17.87 -16.14
C LEU A 25 -3.81 17.53 -15.39
N THR A 26 -2.73 18.27 -15.65
CA THR A 26 -1.47 18.15 -14.90
C THR A 26 -1.68 18.51 -13.44
N ASP A 27 -2.23 19.69 -13.15
CA ASP A 27 -2.48 20.15 -11.77
C ASP A 27 -3.36 19.16 -11.00
N TYR A 28 -4.41 18.64 -11.65
CA TYR A 28 -5.29 17.63 -11.07
C TYR A 28 -4.56 16.32 -10.74
N SER A 29 -3.71 15.85 -11.65
CA SER A 29 -2.93 14.63 -11.46
C SER A 29 -1.87 14.78 -10.36
N ASP A 30 -1.22 15.95 -10.29
CA ASP A 30 -0.27 16.29 -9.24
C ASP A 30 -0.97 16.33 -7.86
N HIS A 31 -2.16 16.93 -7.79
CA HIS A 31 -2.97 16.93 -6.56
C HIS A 31 -3.37 15.52 -6.11
N ILE A 32 -3.73 14.63 -7.03
CA ILE A 32 -3.98 13.21 -6.70
C ILE A 32 -2.71 12.58 -6.10
N GLY A 33 -1.55 12.83 -6.72
CA GLY A 33 -0.26 12.34 -6.23
C GLY A 33 0.06 12.82 -4.81
N GLU A 34 -0.15 14.12 -4.53
CA GLU A 34 0.08 14.69 -3.19
C GLU A 34 -0.85 14.10 -2.13
N ILE A 35 -2.14 13.93 -2.44
CA ILE A 35 -3.10 13.33 -1.51
C ILE A 35 -2.72 11.88 -1.25
N THR A 36 -2.42 11.12 -2.31
CA THR A 36 -1.96 9.71 -2.24
C THR A 36 -0.73 9.58 -1.35
N ALA A 37 0.29 10.43 -1.54
CA ALA A 37 1.50 10.40 -0.72
C ALA A 37 1.23 10.68 0.77
N LYS A 38 0.34 11.63 1.08
CA LYS A 38 -0.05 11.93 2.47
C LYS A 38 -0.79 10.76 3.10
N LEU A 39 -1.71 10.12 2.37
CA LEU A 39 -2.45 8.96 2.84
C LEU A 39 -1.52 7.77 3.14
N ILE A 40 -0.56 7.48 2.25
CA ILE A 40 0.47 6.46 2.46
C ILE A 40 1.28 6.78 3.72
N SER A 41 1.75 8.02 3.86
CA SER A 41 2.56 8.45 5.01
C SER A 41 1.86 8.22 6.36
N VAL A 42 0.54 8.43 6.44
CA VAL A 42 -0.24 8.18 7.66
C VAL A 42 -0.26 6.69 8.04
N ILE A 43 -0.50 5.82 7.06
CA ILE A 43 -0.55 4.37 7.31
C ILE A 43 0.84 3.80 7.58
N ASP A 44 1.84 4.30 6.89
CA ASP A 44 3.24 3.94 7.08
C ASP A 44 3.70 4.29 8.50
N HIS A 45 3.41 5.52 8.97
CA HIS A 45 3.70 5.94 10.33
C HIS A 45 3.05 5.03 11.39
N HIS A 46 1.76 4.69 11.21
CA HIS A 46 1.07 3.77 12.10
C HIS A 46 1.73 2.39 12.11
N THR A 47 2.06 1.87 10.93
CA THR A 47 2.67 0.54 10.75
C THR A 47 4.03 0.46 11.44
N ILE A 48 4.89 1.47 11.23
CA ILE A 48 6.20 1.57 11.88
C ILE A 48 6.06 1.60 13.41
N ASN A 49 5.10 2.34 13.95
CA ASN A 49 4.85 2.38 15.39
C ASN A 49 4.41 1.03 15.96
N CYS A 50 3.55 0.30 15.25
CA CYS A 50 3.14 -1.05 15.66
C CYS A 50 4.30 -2.04 15.60
N LEU A 51 5.13 -1.98 14.55
CA LEU A 51 6.31 -2.84 14.39
C LEU A 51 7.37 -2.54 15.45
N ASN A 52 7.64 -1.26 15.76
CA ASN A 52 8.61 -0.88 16.80
C ASN A 52 8.27 -1.45 18.19
N ASN A 53 6.98 -1.66 18.47
CA ASN A 53 6.49 -2.25 19.72
C ASN A 53 6.18 -3.75 19.59
N TRP A 54 6.40 -4.35 18.42
CA TRP A 54 6.10 -5.74 18.16
C TRP A 54 7.20 -6.66 18.68
N GLU A 55 6.80 -7.59 19.53
CA GLU A 55 7.62 -8.68 20.04
C GLU A 55 7.13 -10.01 19.47
N VAL A 56 8.07 -10.88 19.09
CA VAL A 56 7.75 -12.22 18.60
C VAL A 56 7.38 -13.11 19.77
N THR A 57 6.10 -13.48 19.85
CA THR A 57 5.54 -14.32 20.91
C THR A 57 4.71 -15.46 20.32
N SER A 58 4.30 -16.41 21.17
CA SER A 58 3.39 -17.50 20.77
C SER A 58 1.94 -17.07 20.55
N SER A 59 1.58 -15.83 20.89
CA SER A 59 0.25 -15.29 20.63
C SER A 59 0.18 -14.81 19.18
N VAL A 60 -0.39 -15.64 18.31
CA VAL A 60 -0.53 -15.34 16.89
C VAL A 60 -2.02 -15.41 16.48
N PRO A 61 -2.58 -14.39 15.80
CA PRO A 61 -1.92 -13.15 15.38
C PRO A 61 -1.59 -12.25 16.57
N SER A 62 -0.39 -11.69 16.57
CA SER A 62 0.10 -10.83 17.63
C SER A 62 -0.72 -9.54 17.71
N PRO A 63 -0.81 -8.90 18.90
CA PRO A 63 -1.56 -7.66 19.06
C PRO A 63 -1.15 -6.57 18.05
N SER A 64 0.14 -6.46 17.72
CA SER A 64 0.65 -5.52 16.73
C SER A 64 0.13 -5.83 15.32
N PHE A 65 0.19 -7.08 14.87
CA PHE A 65 -0.34 -7.46 13.55
C PHE A 65 -1.85 -7.31 13.47
N GLN A 66 -2.58 -7.62 14.55
CA GLN A 66 -4.00 -7.33 14.62
C GLN A 66 -4.31 -5.83 14.52
N GLN A 67 -3.51 -4.97 15.17
CA GLN A 67 -3.69 -3.51 15.08
C GLN A 67 -3.41 -3.00 13.66
N ILE A 68 -2.32 -3.45 13.04
CA ILE A 68 -1.97 -3.10 11.64
C ILE A 68 -3.12 -3.48 10.71
N CYS A 69 -3.59 -4.73 10.76
CA CYS A 69 -4.66 -5.21 9.87
C CYS A 69 -5.98 -4.46 10.11
N ARG A 70 -6.35 -4.19 11.38
CA ARG A 70 -7.53 -3.39 11.71
C ARG A 70 -7.43 -1.97 11.15
N GLN A 71 -6.25 -1.34 11.22
CA GLN A 71 -6.07 0.01 10.70
C GLN A 71 -6.09 0.03 9.17
N MET A 72 -5.50 -0.97 8.50
CA MET A 72 -5.59 -1.12 7.04
C MET A 72 -7.03 -1.29 6.57
N GLN A 73 -7.82 -2.12 7.26
CA GLN A 73 -9.24 -2.28 6.93
C GLN A 73 -10.03 -0.98 7.09
N LYS A 74 -9.81 -0.25 8.20
CA LYS A 74 -10.48 1.05 8.42
C LYS A 74 -10.10 2.06 7.34
N PHE A 75 -8.82 2.07 6.95
CA PHE A 75 -8.31 2.93 5.90
C PHE A 75 -8.93 2.59 4.55
N HIS A 76 -8.94 1.32 4.15
CA HIS A 76 -9.64 0.85 2.94
C HIS A 76 -11.11 1.26 2.93
N ASN A 77 -11.83 0.99 4.02
CA ASN A 77 -13.25 1.36 4.14
C ASN A 77 -13.48 2.88 4.06
N GLY A 78 -12.53 3.68 4.55
CA GLY A 78 -12.60 5.14 4.47
C GLY A 78 -12.36 5.68 3.05
N LEU A 79 -11.72 4.91 2.18
CA LEU A 79 -11.49 5.23 0.77
C LEU A 79 -12.60 4.69 -0.13
N ALA A 80 -13.21 3.56 0.26
CA ALA A 80 -14.31 2.94 -0.47
C ALA A 80 -15.48 3.93 -0.62
N GLY A 81 -15.91 4.15 -1.87
CA GLY A 81 -16.95 5.11 -2.21
C GLY A 81 -16.47 6.56 -2.42
N ILE A 82 -15.20 6.86 -2.12
CA ILE A 82 -14.56 8.14 -2.47
C ILE A 82 -13.61 7.96 -3.66
N PHE A 83 -12.85 6.87 -3.67
CA PHE A 83 -11.88 6.54 -4.72
C PHE A 83 -12.38 5.39 -5.59
N PRO A 84 -12.05 5.37 -6.89
CA PRO A 84 -12.23 4.19 -7.74
C PRO A 84 -11.43 3.00 -7.23
N ASP A 85 -11.96 1.79 -7.36
CA ASP A 85 -11.32 0.56 -6.89
C ASP A 85 -9.90 0.36 -7.44
N GLU A 86 -9.66 0.73 -8.70
CA GLU A 86 -8.33 0.65 -9.33
C GLU A 86 -7.31 1.57 -8.65
N GLN A 87 -7.73 2.77 -8.23
CA GLN A 87 -6.86 3.70 -7.50
C GLN A 87 -6.61 3.21 -6.08
N ILE A 88 -7.62 2.64 -5.42
CA ILE A 88 -7.46 2.00 -4.11
C ILE A 88 -6.47 0.84 -4.21
N LYS A 89 -6.58 0.00 -5.24
CA LYS A 89 -5.64 -1.10 -5.48
C LYS A 89 -4.20 -0.61 -5.62
N SER A 90 -3.96 0.36 -6.51
CA SER A 90 -2.62 0.94 -6.73
C SER A 90 -2.03 1.60 -5.47
N LEU A 91 -2.87 2.27 -4.69
CA LEU A 91 -2.48 2.79 -3.37
C LEU A 91 -2.04 1.66 -2.43
N PHE A 92 -2.80 0.56 -2.37
CA PHE A 92 -2.48 -0.57 -1.50
C PHE A 92 -1.29 -1.40 -1.98
N ASP A 93 -0.99 -1.45 -3.29
CA ASP A 93 0.29 -1.95 -3.80
C ASP A 93 1.45 -1.19 -3.14
N THR A 94 1.39 0.15 -3.14
CA THR A 94 2.43 0.99 -2.54
C THR A 94 2.50 0.84 -1.01
N VAL A 95 1.34 0.77 -0.34
CA VAL A 95 1.29 0.51 1.11
C VAL A 95 1.90 -0.85 1.45
N HIS A 96 1.65 -1.88 0.63
CA HIS A 96 2.24 -3.21 0.81
C HIS A 96 3.77 -3.19 0.65
N GLU A 97 4.28 -2.50 -0.37
CA GLU A 97 5.73 -2.31 -0.55
C GLU A 97 6.39 -1.65 0.67
N HIS A 98 5.78 -0.59 1.20
CA HIS A 98 6.28 0.10 2.40
C HIS A 98 6.24 -0.82 3.63
N PHE A 99 5.13 -1.53 3.83
CA PHE A 99 5.00 -2.51 4.91
C PHE A 99 6.12 -3.56 4.86
N LYS A 100 6.38 -4.15 3.69
CA LYS A 100 7.44 -5.14 3.50
C LYS A 100 8.82 -4.57 3.84
N GLY A 101 9.11 -3.37 3.36
CA GLY A 101 10.36 -2.67 3.68
C GLY A 101 10.55 -2.48 5.18
N ASN A 102 9.53 -1.98 5.86
CA ASN A 102 9.56 -1.77 7.31
C ASN A 102 9.67 -3.09 8.09
N LEU A 103 8.92 -4.11 7.69
CA LEU A 103 8.97 -5.43 8.30
C LEU A 103 10.37 -6.03 8.16
N LYS A 104 10.96 -5.98 6.95
CA LYS A 104 12.32 -6.46 6.69
C LYS A 104 13.34 -5.78 7.59
N LEU A 105 13.28 -4.45 7.72
CA LEU A 105 14.16 -3.67 8.60
C LEU A 105 13.99 -4.08 10.07
N HIS A 106 12.75 -4.26 10.53
CA HIS A 106 12.48 -4.67 11.91
C HIS A 106 12.98 -6.08 12.19
N LEU A 107 12.71 -7.04 11.30
CA LEU A 107 13.17 -8.43 11.44
C LEU A 107 14.69 -8.53 11.49
N ALA A 108 15.40 -7.73 10.67
CA ALA A 108 16.85 -7.62 10.73
C ALA A 108 17.33 -7.07 12.08
N LYS A 109 16.65 -6.04 12.62
CA LYS A 109 16.96 -5.44 13.93
C LYS A 109 16.81 -6.42 15.10
N ILE A 110 15.78 -7.26 15.09
CA ILE A 110 15.54 -8.26 16.14
C ILE A 110 16.25 -9.62 15.88
N GLY A 111 17.02 -9.73 14.80
CA GLY A 111 17.86 -10.89 14.51
C GLY A 111 17.09 -12.15 14.13
N ILE A 112 15.94 -12.03 13.46
CA ILE A 112 15.16 -13.20 13.03
C ILE A 112 15.90 -13.92 11.90
N SER A 113 16.08 -15.23 12.07
CA SER A 113 16.73 -16.13 11.12
C SER A 113 15.90 -17.39 10.93
N PRO A 114 15.84 -17.97 9.71
CA PRO A 114 15.25 -19.28 9.44
C PRO A 114 15.87 -20.41 10.24
N HIS A 115 17.09 -20.21 10.79
CA HIS A 115 17.74 -21.17 11.68
C HIS A 115 17.11 -21.20 13.08
N ASP A 116 16.42 -20.13 13.51
CA ASP A 116 15.56 -20.11 14.70
C ASP A 116 14.12 -20.47 14.27
N SER A 117 13.90 -21.76 14.02
CA SER A 117 12.67 -22.27 13.39
C SER A 117 11.40 -21.91 14.16
N LEU A 118 11.46 -21.79 15.49
CA LEU A 118 10.31 -21.47 16.32
C LEU A 118 9.90 -20.01 16.16
N LYS A 119 10.83 -19.05 16.34
CA LYS A 119 10.51 -17.64 16.15
C LYS A 119 10.15 -17.35 14.69
N TYR A 120 10.87 -17.96 13.74
CA TYR A 120 10.55 -17.85 12.33
C TYR A 120 9.13 -18.33 12.02
N GLY A 121 8.69 -19.41 12.67
CA GLY A 121 7.32 -19.92 12.57
C GLY A 121 6.27 -18.91 13.04
N PHE A 122 6.48 -18.25 14.18
CA PHE A 122 5.56 -17.23 14.68
C PHE A 122 5.50 -15.99 13.77
N VAL A 123 6.65 -15.51 13.29
CA VAL A 123 6.71 -14.41 12.31
C VAL A 123 5.98 -14.78 11.01
N SER A 124 6.14 -16.02 10.55
CA SER A 124 5.48 -16.51 9.34
C SER A 124 3.95 -16.53 9.47
N GLN A 125 3.44 -16.92 10.64
CA GLN A 125 2.01 -16.94 10.91
C GLN A 125 1.42 -15.53 11.04
N ASP A 126 2.14 -14.59 11.68
CA ASP A 126 1.76 -13.17 11.73
C ASP A 126 1.70 -12.56 10.32
N TYR A 127 2.72 -12.81 9.50
CA TYR A 127 2.74 -12.36 8.12
C TYR A 127 1.64 -12.99 7.26
N ALA A 128 1.32 -14.27 7.46
CA ALA A 128 0.22 -14.93 6.79
C ALA A 128 -1.14 -14.30 7.16
N PHE A 129 -1.33 -13.94 8.43
CA PHE A 129 -2.52 -13.22 8.88
C PHE A 129 -2.64 -11.84 8.21
N TYR A 130 -1.54 -11.11 8.09
CA TYR A 130 -1.48 -9.85 7.33
C TYR A 130 -1.87 -10.05 5.85
N ALA A 131 -1.26 -11.04 5.18
CA ALA A 131 -1.52 -11.32 3.78
C ALA A 131 -2.99 -11.69 3.52
N GLN A 132 -3.57 -12.50 4.40
CA GLN A 132 -4.99 -12.87 4.34
C GLN A 132 -5.89 -11.65 4.58
N SER A 133 -5.55 -10.80 5.54
CA SER A 133 -6.32 -9.59 5.84
C SER A 133 -6.32 -8.61 4.66
N LEU A 134 -5.15 -8.44 4.02
CA LEU A 134 -5.02 -7.59 2.84
C LEU A 134 -5.89 -8.10 1.69
N LYS A 135 -5.85 -9.42 1.42
CA LYS A 135 -6.64 -10.08 0.37
C LYS A 135 -8.12 -10.26 0.69
N ALA A 136 -8.58 -9.90 1.89
CA ALA A 136 -10.00 -9.92 2.25
C ALA A 136 -10.71 -8.61 1.89
N MET A 137 -9.96 -7.54 1.59
CA MET A 137 -10.52 -6.25 1.20
C MET A 137 -10.86 -6.25 -0.29
N SER A 138 -12.09 -5.85 -0.63
CA SER A 138 -12.66 -6.01 -1.99
C SER A 138 -11.76 -5.53 -3.13
N SER A 139 -11.10 -4.38 -2.97
CA SER A 139 -10.24 -3.78 -4.01
C SER A 139 -8.82 -4.39 -4.04
N CYS A 140 -8.51 -5.29 -3.10
CA CYS A 140 -7.18 -5.81 -2.79
C CYS A 140 -7.04 -7.33 -2.95
N ASN A 141 -8.12 -8.05 -3.28
CA ASN A 141 -8.16 -9.51 -3.36
C ASN A 141 -7.07 -10.09 -4.29
N ASP A 142 -6.80 -9.38 -5.40
CA ASP A 142 -5.83 -9.77 -6.43
C ASP A 142 -4.45 -9.09 -6.25
N LEU A 143 -4.19 -8.48 -5.10
CA LEU A 143 -2.85 -7.96 -4.81
C LEU A 143 -1.86 -9.12 -4.72
N TYR A 144 -0.72 -8.94 -5.37
CA TYR A 144 0.38 -9.87 -5.23
C TYR A 144 1.01 -9.67 -3.84
N VAL A 145 1.01 -10.74 -3.06
CA VAL A 145 1.64 -10.78 -1.73
C VAL A 145 2.62 -11.94 -1.75
N GLU A 146 3.90 -11.61 -1.77
CA GLU A 146 5.00 -12.57 -1.79
C GLU A 146 5.14 -13.32 -0.46
N SER A 147 5.91 -14.41 -0.45
CA SER A 147 6.15 -15.14 0.79
C SER A 147 7.06 -14.34 1.73
N LEU A 148 7.00 -14.62 3.04
CA LEU A 148 7.91 -14.00 4.01
C LEU A 148 9.39 -14.19 3.63
N ASN A 149 9.75 -15.35 3.05
CA ASN A 149 11.10 -15.60 2.57
C ASN A 149 11.50 -14.59 1.50
N ASP A 150 10.60 -14.32 0.54
CA ASP A 150 10.87 -13.36 -0.54
C ASP A 150 11.01 -11.94 0.04
N VAL A 151 10.18 -11.55 1.02
CA VAL A 151 10.31 -10.26 1.72
C VAL A 151 11.71 -10.11 2.36
N ILE A 152 12.16 -11.13 3.10
CA ILE A 152 13.41 -11.06 3.86
C ILE A 152 14.62 -11.10 2.91
N TYR A 153 14.64 -12.03 1.96
CA TYR A 153 15.84 -12.33 1.17
C TYR A 153 15.88 -11.69 -0.21
N GLY A 154 14.73 -11.29 -0.76
CA GLY A 154 14.60 -10.87 -2.14
C GLY A 154 14.81 -12.05 -3.11
N ARG A 155 14.04 -12.08 -4.19
CA ARG A 155 14.36 -12.83 -5.40
C ARG A 155 14.48 -11.86 -6.55
#